data_AF-A0A179CW54-F1
#
_entry.id   AF-A0A179CW54-F1
#
_cell.length_a   1.000
_cell.length_b   1.000
_cell.length_c   1.000
_cell.angle_alpha   90.00
_cell.angle_beta   90.00
_cell.angle_gamma   90.00
#
_symmetry.space_group_name_H-M   'P 1'
#
loop_
_entity.id
_entity.type
_entity.pdbx_description
1 polymer ?
#
loop_
_entity_poly.entity_id
_entity_poly.type
_entity_poly.pdbx_seq_one_letter_code
_entity_poly.pdbx_strand_id
1 'polypeptide(L)'
;MLDLVKAQTERIDATFLEPACGSGNFLAEILRRKLTIAEKYKKIQLDYERNAVLAVASLYGIELLADNVSECRNRLLTIFTEHYQALFPNTFQQKCLSAVEHILSKNIVCGDALTMQNTTGEPLCFTEWKIFSGNFIQRHDFIYHDLVHNLSDLPLFSDDGEEAFIPQAHRSYPRIHFLELGND
;
A
#
# COMPACT_ATOMS: atom_id res chain seq x y z
N MET A 1 -10.94 -14.68 9.58
CA MET A 1 -10.58 -13.25 9.61
C MET A 1 -10.92 -12.55 8.29
N LEU A 2 -10.54 -13.10 7.13
CA LEU A 2 -10.82 -12.50 5.81
C LEU A 2 -12.31 -12.32 5.47
N ASP A 3 -13.20 -13.13 6.03
CA ASP A 3 -14.65 -12.97 5.83
C ASP A 3 -15.23 -11.74 6.55
N LEU A 4 -14.53 -11.24 7.59
CA LEU A 4 -14.94 -10.06 8.34
C LEU A 4 -14.74 -8.76 7.57
N VAL A 5 -13.91 -8.78 6.52
CA VAL A 5 -13.52 -7.60 5.72
C VAL A 5 -13.82 -7.78 4.24
N LYS A 6 -14.71 -8.71 3.89
CA LYS A 6 -14.98 -9.11 2.50
C LYS A 6 -15.37 -7.92 1.62
N ALA A 7 -16.30 -7.08 2.09
CA ALA A 7 -16.77 -5.90 1.35
C ALA A 7 -15.64 -4.91 1.02
N GLN A 8 -14.68 -4.75 1.93
CA GLN A 8 -13.51 -3.91 1.73
C GLN A 8 -12.53 -4.57 0.75
N THR A 9 -12.37 -5.89 0.78
CA THR A 9 -11.49 -6.59 -0.17
C THR A 9 -12.01 -6.55 -1.61
N GLU A 10 -13.30 -6.26 -1.81
CA GLU A 10 -13.93 -6.06 -3.12
C GLU A 10 -13.71 -4.66 -3.70
N ARG A 11 -13.06 -3.77 -2.95
CA ARG A 11 -12.62 -2.44 -3.38
C ARG A 11 -11.11 -2.39 -3.56
N ILE A 12 -10.67 -2.01 -4.75
CA ILE A 12 -9.24 -1.98 -5.08
C ILE A 12 -8.48 -0.91 -4.28
N ASP A 13 -9.15 0.19 -3.96
CA ASP A 13 -8.63 1.36 -3.25
C ASP A 13 -8.73 1.27 -1.72
N ALA A 14 -9.46 0.29 -1.19
CA ALA A 14 -9.61 0.14 0.26
C ALA A 14 -8.26 -0.19 0.92
N THR A 15 -7.86 0.61 1.89
CA THR A 15 -6.58 0.46 2.59
C THR A 15 -6.65 -0.59 3.70
N PHE A 16 -5.59 -1.40 3.83
CA PHE A 16 -5.43 -2.40 4.88
C PHE A 16 -4.09 -2.22 5.60
N LEU A 17 -4.11 -2.27 6.93
CA LEU A 17 -2.91 -2.27 7.77
C LEU A 17 -2.91 -3.53 8.65
N GLU A 18 -1.83 -4.30 8.59
CA GLU A 18 -1.58 -5.43 9.49
C GLU A 18 -0.44 -5.08 10.48
N PRO A 19 -0.72 -4.79 11.77
CA PRO A 19 0.28 -4.28 12.72
C PRO A 19 1.26 -5.35 13.27
N ALA A 20 1.15 -6.60 12.81
CA ALA A 20 2.07 -7.70 13.09
C ALA A 20 2.02 -8.67 11.89
N CYS A 21 2.50 -8.22 10.73
CA CYS A 21 2.23 -8.89 9.47
C CYS A 21 2.99 -10.20 9.25
N GLY A 22 4.00 -10.49 10.07
CA GLY A 22 4.82 -11.69 9.94
C GLY A 22 5.35 -11.83 8.52
N SER A 23 5.22 -13.02 7.93
CA SER A 23 5.58 -13.26 6.53
C SER A 23 4.51 -12.87 5.51
N GLY A 24 3.46 -12.14 5.92
CA GLY A 24 2.49 -11.51 5.02
C GLY A 24 1.33 -12.40 4.57
N ASN A 25 0.93 -13.41 5.33
CA ASN A 25 -0.13 -14.34 4.92
C ASN A 25 -1.50 -13.65 4.70
N PHE A 26 -1.87 -12.71 5.56
CA PHE A 26 -3.14 -12.00 5.42
C PHE A 26 -3.09 -10.99 4.28
N LEU A 27 -2.04 -10.18 4.19
CA LEU A 27 -1.81 -9.25 3.08
C LEU A 27 -1.75 -9.96 1.73
N ALA A 28 -1.15 -11.15 1.66
CA ALA A 28 -1.06 -11.96 0.44
C ALA A 28 -2.45 -12.32 -0.09
N GLU A 29 -3.36 -12.74 0.77
CA GLU A 29 -4.72 -13.11 0.36
C GLU A 29 -5.57 -11.88 -0.02
N ILE A 30 -5.37 -10.74 0.64
CA ILE A 30 -5.98 -9.47 0.22
C ILE A 30 -5.45 -9.07 -1.16
N LEU A 31 -4.14 -9.15 -1.38
CA LEU A 31 -3.52 -8.81 -2.67
C LEU A 31 -4.10 -9.67 -3.79
N ARG A 32 -4.23 -10.98 -3.60
CA ARG A 32 -4.82 -11.89 -4.60
C ARG A 32 -6.23 -11.45 -5.00
N ARG A 33 -7.08 -11.14 -4.02
CA ARG A 33 -8.46 -10.67 -4.27
C ARG A 33 -8.47 -9.34 -5.02
N LYS A 34 -7.62 -8.39 -4.63
CA LYS A 34 -7.50 -7.10 -5.31
C LYS A 34 -6.97 -7.24 -6.74
N LEU A 35 -6.04 -8.16 -6.99
CA LEU A 35 -5.54 -8.45 -8.35
C LEU A 35 -6.62 -9.06 -9.26
N THR A 36 -7.51 -9.91 -8.73
CA THR A 36 -8.69 -10.38 -9.47
C THR A 36 -9.61 -9.23 -9.87
N ILE A 37 -9.71 -8.17 -9.06
CA ILE A 37 -10.47 -6.96 -9.42
C ILE A 37 -9.72 -6.16 -10.50
N ALA A 38 -8.40 -5.99 -10.35
CA ALA A 38 -7.56 -5.33 -11.35
C ALA A 38 -7.63 -6.02 -12.72
N GLU A 39 -7.72 -7.36 -12.73
CA GLU A 39 -7.84 -8.17 -13.95
C GLU A 39 -9.04 -7.76 -14.83
N LYS A 40 -10.11 -7.20 -14.24
CA LYS A 40 -11.27 -6.68 -15.00
C LYS A 40 -10.86 -5.60 -16.03
N TYR A 41 -9.72 -4.95 -15.82
CA TYR A 41 -9.17 -3.91 -16.67
C TYR A 41 -8.09 -4.42 -17.66
N LYS A 42 -7.87 -5.74 -17.76
CA LYS A 42 -6.81 -6.34 -18.59
C LYS A 42 -6.89 -6.07 -20.10
N LYS A 43 -8.02 -5.55 -20.59
CA LYS A 43 -8.16 -5.18 -22.01
C LYS A 43 -7.12 -4.16 -22.45
N ILE A 44 -6.73 -3.25 -21.56
CA ILE A 44 -5.66 -2.28 -21.75
C ILE A 44 -4.62 -2.56 -20.68
N GLN A 45 -3.42 -2.99 -21.09
CA GLN A 45 -2.36 -3.39 -20.16
C GLN A 45 -2.04 -2.28 -19.14
N LEU A 46 -1.96 -1.03 -19.60
CA LEU A 46 -1.68 0.11 -18.74
C LEU A 46 -2.79 0.36 -17.69
N ASP A 47 -4.05 0.08 -18.03
CA ASP A 47 -5.16 0.18 -17.09
C ASP A 47 -5.08 -0.92 -16.04
N TYR A 48 -4.74 -2.16 -16.44
CA TYR A 48 -4.45 -3.23 -15.49
C TYR A 48 -3.27 -2.84 -14.57
N GLU A 49 -2.14 -2.41 -15.13
CA GLU A 49 -0.94 -2.04 -14.38
C GLU A 49 -1.25 -0.95 -13.35
N ARG A 50 -1.94 0.12 -13.74
CA ARG A 50 -2.35 1.20 -12.85
C ARG A 50 -3.21 0.69 -11.69
N ASN A 51 -4.19 -0.16 -11.98
CA ASN A 51 -5.08 -0.73 -10.97
C ASN A 51 -4.36 -1.75 -10.07
N ALA A 52 -3.47 -2.56 -10.62
CA ALA A 52 -2.67 -3.52 -9.87
C ALA A 52 -1.66 -2.81 -8.94
N VAL A 53 -1.06 -1.70 -9.39
CA VAL A 53 -0.23 -0.84 -8.55
C VAL A 53 -1.06 -0.22 -7.42
N LEU A 54 -2.28 0.25 -7.70
CA LEU A 54 -3.21 0.73 -6.66
C LEU A 54 -3.51 -0.35 -5.61
N ALA A 55 -3.72 -1.59 -6.06
CA ALA A 55 -3.96 -2.72 -5.17
C ALA A 55 -2.82 -2.90 -4.17
N VAL A 56 -1.57 -2.90 -4.63
CA VAL A 56 -0.38 -3.00 -3.76
C VAL A 56 -0.24 -1.77 -2.87
N ALA A 57 -0.42 -0.57 -3.42
CA ALA A 57 -0.27 0.70 -2.71
C ALA A 57 -1.24 0.87 -1.53
N SER A 58 -2.35 0.12 -1.54
CA SER A 58 -3.35 0.08 -0.47
C SER A 58 -3.03 -0.91 0.66
N LEU A 59 -1.91 -1.64 0.60
CA LEU A 59 -1.52 -2.63 1.60
C LEU A 59 -0.37 -2.09 2.44
N TYR A 60 -0.50 -2.21 3.77
CA TYR A 60 0.48 -1.78 4.75
C TYR A 60 0.70 -2.88 5.80
N GLY A 61 1.93 -2.98 6.30
CA GLY A 61 2.28 -3.94 7.33
C GLY A 61 3.38 -3.42 8.24
N ILE A 62 3.27 -3.73 9.53
CA ILE A 62 4.34 -3.53 10.51
C ILE A 62 4.75 -4.91 10.98
N GLU A 63 6.04 -5.15 11.07
CA GLU A 63 6.58 -6.39 11.59
C GLU A 63 7.87 -6.13 12.38
N LEU A 64 8.04 -6.84 13.49
CA LEU A 64 9.15 -6.61 14.41
C LEU A 64 10.45 -7.19 13.88
N LEU A 65 10.40 -8.34 13.21
CA LEU A 65 11.58 -9.06 12.74
C LEU A 65 11.90 -8.72 11.27
N ALA A 66 13.14 -8.31 11.01
CA ALA A 66 13.56 -7.85 9.68
C ALA A 66 13.56 -8.94 8.60
N ASP A 67 13.77 -10.19 8.99
CA ASP A 67 13.66 -11.36 8.11
C ASP A 67 12.21 -11.59 7.68
N ASN A 68 11.25 -11.52 8.60
CA ASN A 68 9.82 -11.58 8.30
C ASN A 68 9.39 -10.43 7.37
N VAL A 69 9.86 -9.20 7.61
CA VAL A 69 9.61 -8.05 6.70
C VAL A 69 10.08 -8.37 5.29
N SER A 70 11.29 -8.93 5.16
CA SER A 70 11.86 -9.30 3.86
C SER A 70 11.06 -10.42 3.20
N GLU A 71 10.66 -11.45 3.94
CA GLU A 71 9.81 -12.53 3.43
C GLU A 71 8.43 -12.01 2.98
N CYS A 72 7.82 -11.11 3.76
CA CYS A 72 6.54 -10.48 3.44
C CYS A 72 6.62 -9.70 2.11
N ARG A 73 7.63 -8.83 1.96
CA ARG A 73 7.86 -8.07 0.72
C ARG A 73 8.07 -9.01 -0.48
N ASN A 74 8.93 -10.02 -0.34
CA ASN A 74 9.19 -10.99 -1.40
C ASN A 74 7.93 -11.77 -1.79
N ARG A 75 7.15 -12.22 -0.81
CA ARG A 75 5.89 -12.95 -1.04
C ARG A 75 4.90 -12.09 -1.83
N LEU A 76 4.69 -10.85 -1.42
CA LEU A 76 3.75 -9.94 -2.09
C LEU A 76 4.23 -9.60 -3.52
N LEU A 77 5.53 -9.35 -3.70
CA LEU A 77 6.12 -9.10 -5.01
C LEU A 77 6.00 -10.31 -5.94
N THR A 78 6.24 -11.52 -5.44
CA THR A 78 6.08 -12.77 -6.21
C THR A 78 4.63 -12.94 -6.65
N ILE A 79 3.66 -12.75 -5.74
CA ILE A 79 2.22 -12.85 -6.07
C ILE A 79 1.85 -11.86 -7.18
N PHE A 80 2.32 -10.61 -7.08
CA PHE A 80 2.08 -9.61 -8.10
C PHE A 80 2.72 -10.00 -9.44
N THR A 81 3.98 -10.42 -9.41
CA THR A 81 4.77 -10.75 -10.59
C THR A 81 4.17 -11.93 -11.35
N GLU A 82 3.85 -13.03 -10.65
CA GLU A 82 3.23 -14.21 -11.24
C GLU A 82 1.89 -13.87 -11.90
N HIS A 83 1.05 -13.08 -11.22
CA HIS A 83 -0.25 -12.68 -11.75
C HIS A 83 -0.11 -11.78 -12.99
N TYR A 84 0.81 -10.81 -12.95
CA TYR A 84 1.05 -9.89 -14.05
C TYR A 84 1.64 -10.59 -15.28
N GLN A 85 2.63 -11.46 -15.09
CA GLN A 85 3.26 -12.23 -16.16
C GLN A 85 2.30 -13.28 -16.76
N ALA A 86 1.40 -13.85 -15.97
CA ALA A 86 0.37 -14.76 -16.50
C ALA A 86 -0.59 -14.05 -17.47
N LEU A 87 -0.93 -12.78 -17.20
CA LEU A 87 -1.83 -11.99 -18.05
C LEU A 87 -1.12 -11.38 -19.27
N PHE A 88 0.15 -10.99 -19.12
CA PHE A 88 0.93 -10.27 -20.15
C PHE A 88 2.31 -10.91 -20.38
N PRO A 89 2.40 -12.20 -20.74
CA PRO A 89 3.66 -12.95 -20.75
C PRO A 89 4.74 -12.38 -21.68
N ASN A 90 4.32 -11.68 -22.73
CA ASN A 90 5.25 -11.13 -23.74
C ASN A 90 5.43 -9.61 -23.64
N THR A 91 4.65 -8.92 -22.82
CA THR A 91 4.58 -7.46 -22.81
C THR A 91 4.69 -6.85 -21.43
N PHE A 92 4.79 -7.66 -20.35
CA PHE A 92 4.99 -7.14 -19.00
C PHE A 92 6.23 -6.23 -18.93
N GLN A 93 6.12 -5.15 -18.17
CA GLN A 93 7.14 -4.12 -18.09
C GLN A 93 7.90 -4.25 -16.77
N GLN A 94 9.24 -4.31 -16.86
CA GLN A 94 10.10 -4.35 -15.66
C GLN A 94 9.88 -3.12 -14.77
N LYS A 95 9.63 -1.95 -15.38
CA LYS A 95 9.30 -0.71 -14.66
C LYS A 95 8.10 -0.85 -13.71
N CYS A 96 7.08 -1.62 -14.09
CA CYS A 96 5.92 -1.87 -13.24
C CYS A 96 6.29 -2.72 -12.02
N LEU A 97 7.14 -3.73 -12.22
CA LEU A 97 7.66 -4.56 -11.12
C LEU A 97 8.51 -3.74 -10.14
N SER A 98 9.40 -2.89 -10.66
CA SER A 98 10.22 -1.98 -9.85
C SER A 98 9.38 -0.97 -9.06
N ALA A 99 8.31 -0.43 -9.67
CA ALA A 99 7.37 0.44 -8.97
C ALA A 99 6.68 -0.28 -7.79
N VAL A 100 6.25 -1.52 -7.99
CA VAL A 100 5.64 -2.35 -6.93
C VAL A 100 6.63 -2.69 -5.82
N GLU A 101 7.86 -3.05 -6.17
CA GLU A 101 8.93 -3.29 -5.20
C GLU A 101 9.21 -2.05 -4.36
N HIS A 102 9.29 -0.87 -5.00
CA HIS A 102 9.47 0.40 -4.31
C HIS A 102 8.33 0.67 -3.31
N ILE A 103 7.08 0.50 -3.73
CA ILE A 103 5.90 0.67 -2.86
C ILE A 103 5.97 -0.28 -1.66
N LEU A 104 6.24 -1.57 -1.88
CA LEU A 104 6.35 -2.56 -0.81
C LEU A 104 7.47 -2.24 0.18
N SER A 105 8.58 -1.67 -0.30
CA SER A 105 9.69 -1.23 0.55
C SER A 105 9.30 -0.11 1.52
N LYS A 106 8.31 0.71 1.16
CA LYS A 106 7.79 1.82 1.98
C LYS A 106 6.60 1.40 2.84
N ASN A 107 5.79 0.47 2.34
CA ASN A 107 4.53 0.10 2.97
C ASN A 107 4.65 -1.03 4.00
N ILE A 108 5.64 -1.92 3.83
CA ILE A 108 5.93 -3.00 4.80
C ILE A 108 7.16 -2.57 5.60
N VAL A 109 6.98 -2.18 6.85
CA VAL A 109 8.03 -1.55 7.66
C VAL A 109 8.47 -2.42 8.83
N CYS A 110 9.76 -2.34 9.18
CA CYS A 110 10.31 -3.03 10.34
C CYS A 110 10.18 -2.14 11.57
N GLY A 111 9.43 -2.58 12.57
CA GLY A 111 9.25 -1.85 13.82
C GLY A 111 8.20 -2.47 14.73
N ASP A 112 7.96 -1.78 15.84
CA ASP A 112 7.01 -2.19 16.86
C ASP A 112 5.73 -1.34 16.72
N ALA A 113 4.60 -1.99 16.43
CA ALA A 113 3.32 -1.31 16.27
C ALA A 113 2.74 -0.78 17.58
N LEU A 114 3.16 -1.31 18.74
CA LEU A 114 2.72 -0.85 20.06
C LEU A 114 3.43 0.45 20.44
N THR A 115 4.75 0.53 20.21
CA THR A 115 5.54 1.75 20.48
C THR A 115 5.50 2.73 19.31
N MET A 116 5.07 2.27 18.13
CA MET A 116 5.05 3.01 16.86
C MET A 116 6.43 3.51 16.44
N GLN A 117 7.48 2.75 16.78
CA GLN A 117 8.87 3.08 16.50
C GLN A 117 9.55 2.00 15.66
N ASN A 118 10.54 2.41 14.88
CA ASN A 118 11.43 1.49 14.17
C ASN A 118 12.50 0.91 15.12
N THR A 119 13.39 0.09 14.58
CA THR A 119 14.47 -0.56 15.34
C THR A 119 15.52 0.41 15.91
N THR A 120 15.56 1.66 15.45
CA THR A 120 16.45 2.71 15.98
C THR A 120 15.76 3.64 16.98
N GLY A 121 14.48 3.40 17.31
CA GLY A 121 13.69 4.24 18.21
C GLY A 121 13.09 5.49 17.57
N GLU A 122 13.17 5.62 16.24
CA GLU A 122 12.53 6.72 15.50
C GLU A 122 11.06 6.37 15.19
N PRO A 123 10.16 7.37 15.09
CA PRO A 123 8.76 7.11 14.74
C PRO A 123 8.60 6.40 13.39
N LEU A 124 7.66 5.45 13.34
CA LEU A 124 7.27 4.79 12.08
C LEU A 124 6.64 5.81 11.12
N CYS A 125 7.02 5.70 9.85
CA CYS A 125 6.46 6.52 8.78
C CYS A 125 5.66 5.64 7.81
N PHE A 126 4.45 6.06 7.48
CA PHE A 126 3.66 5.47 6.41
C PHE A 126 3.62 6.38 5.20
N THR A 127 3.55 5.75 4.03
CA THR A 127 3.52 6.44 2.74
C THR A 127 2.16 6.26 2.09
N GLU A 128 1.38 7.32 1.99
CA GLU A 128 0.16 7.32 1.18
C GLU A 128 0.50 7.56 -0.30
N TRP A 129 -0.16 6.79 -1.16
CA TRP A 129 -0.01 6.86 -2.60
C TRP A 129 -1.33 7.31 -3.24
N LYS A 130 -1.39 8.55 -3.74
CA LYS A 130 -2.56 9.07 -4.45
C LYS A 130 -2.38 8.90 -5.94
N ILE A 131 -3.24 8.10 -6.56
CA ILE A 131 -3.26 7.93 -8.02
C ILE A 131 -4.23 8.92 -8.64
N PHE A 132 -3.77 9.64 -9.65
CA PHE A 132 -4.55 10.63 -10.40
C PHE A 132 -4.95 10.09 -11.78
N SER A 133 -5.70 10.91 -12.53
CA SER A 133 -5.88 10.70 -13.96
C SER A 133 -4.55 10.81 -14.70
N GLY A 134 -4.45 10.18 -15.88
CA GLY A 134 -3.24 10.25 -16.71
C GLY A 134 -2.05 9.44 -16.18
N ASN A 135 -2.28 8.39 -15.38
CA ASN A 135 -1.23 7.48 -14.88
C ASN A 135 -0.20 8.13 -13.95
N PHE A 136 -0.56 9.24 -13.33
CA PHE A 136 0.27 9.89 -12.33
C PHE A 136 -0.02 9.36 -10.93
N ILE A 137 1.02 9.30 -10.10
CA ILE A 137 0.95 8.98 -8.69
C ILE A 137 1.70 10.04 -7.87
N GLN A 138 1.21 10.31 -6.67
CA GLN A 138 1.83 11.25 -5.74
C GLN A 138 2.00 10.59 -4.38
N ARG A 139 3.21 10.76 -3.84
CA ARG A 139 3.61 10.24 -2.55
C ARG A 139 3.42 11.28 -1.45
N HIS A 140 2.86 10.86 -0.31
CA HIS A 140 2.74 11.65 0.90
C HIS A 140 3.18 10.81 2.10
N ASP A 141 4.16 11.28 2.84
CA ASP A 141 4.69 10.59 4.02
C ASP A 141 4.00 11.14 5.28
N PHE A 142 3.60 10.26 6.18
CA PHE A 142 2.93 10.56 7.45
C PHE A 142 3.61 9.82 8.60
N ILE A 143 3.64 10.45 9.78
CA ILE A 143 4.12 9.80 11.01
C ILE A 143 2.97 8.96 11.58
N TYR A 144 3.22 7.68 11.85
CA TYR A 144 2.18 6.74 12.28
C TYR A 144 1.55 7.13 13.61
N HIS A 145 2.37 7.60 14.55
CA HIS A 145 1.92 8.11 15.85
C HIS A 145 0.84 9.18 15.69
N ASP A 146 1.09 10.18 14.85
CA ASP A 146 0.15 11.28 14.61
C ASP A 146 -1.14 10.77 13.96
N LEU A 147 -1.07 9.78 13.08
CA LEU A 147 -2.26 9.17 12.49
C LEU A 147 -3.14 8.49 13.54
N VAL A 148 -2.56 7.74 14.48
CA VAL A 148 -3.35 7.01 15.49
C VAL A 148 -3.90 7.92 16.57
N HIS A 149 -3.08 8.84 17.11
CA HIS A 149 -3.50 9.73 18.19
C HIS A 149 -4.63 10.67 17.77
N ASN A 150 -4.56 11.22 16.56
CA ASN A 150 -5.59 12.15 16.12
C ASN A 150 -6.90 11.45 15.72
N LEU A 151 -6.87 10.15 15.39
CA LEU A 151 -8.08 9.33 15.21
C LEU A 151 -8.81 9.05 16.53
N SER A 152 -8.09 9.06 17.66
CA SER A 152 -8.70 8.91 18.99
C SER A 152 -9.26 10.22 19.55
N ASP A 153 -8.76 11.37 19.11
CA ASP A 153 -9.09 12.68 19.70
C ASP A 153 -10.21 13.44 18.96
N LEU A 154 -10.46 13.16 17.68
CA LEU A 154 -11.48 13.86 16.88
C LEU A 154 -12.29 12.91 15.99
N PRO A 155 -13.61 13.15 15.80
CA PRO A 155 -14.42 12.39 14.84
C PRO A 155 -13.96 12.63 13.39
N LEU A 156 -13.83 11.55 12.63
CA LEU A 156 -13.41 11.52 11.21
C LEU A 156 -14.41 12.18 10.25
N PHE A 157 -15.68 12.28 10.67
CA PHE A 157 -16.76 12.93 9.94
C PHE A 157 -17.59 13.74 10.96
N SER A 158 -17.66 15.05 10.76
CA SER A 158 -18.51 15.96 11.52
C SER A 158 -19.70 16.34 10.64
N ASP A 159 -20.87 15.72 10.86
CA ASP A 159 -22.10 16.12 10.17
C ASP A 159 -22.60 17.52 10.63
N ASP A 160 -22.11 17.99 11.78
CA ASP A 160 -22.59 19.21 12.46
C ASP A 160 -21.60 20.41 12.42
N GLY A 161 -20.57 20.36 11.56
CA GLY A 161 -19.64 21.50 11.37
C GLY A 161 -18.54 21.67 12.41
N GLU A 162 -18.25 20.63 13.21
CA GLU A 162 -17.04 20.59 14.05
C GLU A 162 -15.76 20.30 13.23
N GLU A 163 -14.58 20.57 13.80
CA GLU A 163 -13.30 20.35 13.12
C GLU A 163 -13.02 18.85 12.91
N ALA A 164 -13.13 18.38 11.66
CA ALA A 164 -12.66 17.06 11.27
C ALA A 164 -11.12 17.04 11.20
N PHE A 165 -10.49 16.00 11.77
CA PHE A 165 -9.04 15.85 11.66
C PHE A 165 -8.63 15.53 10.23
N ILE A 166 -7.83 16.42 9.64
CA ILE A 166 -7.17 16.20 8.35
C ILE A 166 -5.67 16.03 8.62
N PRO A 167 -5.11 14.81 8.53
CA PRO A 167 -3.69 14.61 8.76
C PRO A 167 -2.87 15.42 7.77
N GLN A 168 -1.92 16.19 8.29
CA GLN A 168 -0.94 16.88 7.47
C GLN A 168 0.22 15.95 7.15
N ALA A 169 0.55 15.84 5.86
CA ALA A 169 1.70 15.05 5.44
C ALA A 169 2.99 15.67 5.99
N HIS A 170 3.82 14.85 6.64
CA HIS A 170 5.16 15.23 7.06
C HIS A 170 6.02 15.64 5.84
N ARG A 171 5.82 14.97 4.71
CA ARG A 171 6.46 15.31 3.44
C ARG A 171 5.59 14.94 2.26
N SER A 172 5.58 15.79 1.23
CA SER A 172 4.86 15.56 -0.02
C SER A 172 5.84 15.65 -1.19
N TYR A 173 5.67 14.79 -2.18
CA TYR A 173 6.55 14.72 -3.35
C TYR A 173 5.80 15.16 -4.63
N PRO A 174 6.52 15.56 -5.69
CA PRO A 174 5.91 15.85 -6.98
C PRO A 174 5.15 14.66 -7.55
N ARG A 175 4.21 14.93 -8.45
CA ARG A 175 3.52 13.89 -9.22
C ARG A 175 4.46 13.34 -10.28
N ILE A 176 4.57 12.03 -10.33
CA ILE A 176 5.34 11.31 -11.35
C ILE A 176 4.49 10.22 -11.99
N HIS A 177 4.90 9.75 -13.17
CA HIS A 177 4.24 8.60 -13.78
C HIS A 177 4.48 7.36 -12.91
N PHE A 178 3.47 6.52 -12.69
CA PHE A 178 3.61 5.41 -11.74
C PHE A 178 4.69 4.39 -12.12
N LEU A 179 4.98 4.23 -13.41
CA LEU A 179 6.09 3.39 -13.91
C LEU A 179 7.49 3.97 -13.65
N GLU A 180 7.59 5.22 -13.16
CA GLU A 180 8.87 5.85 -12.81
C GLU A 180 9.12 5.87 -11.31
N LEU A 181 8.24 5.25 -10.50
CA LEU A 181 8.47 5.09 -9.06
C LEU A 181 9.74 4.27 -8.78
N GLY A 182 10.58 4.75 -7.87
CA GLY A 182 11.84 4.14 -7.50
C GLY A 182 13.03 4.55 -8.37
N ASN A 183 12.80 5.40 -9.37
CA ASN A 183 13.85 6.07 -10.15
C ASN A 183 14.11 7.52 -9.69
N ASP A 184 13.46 7.93 -8.60
CA ASP A 184 13.51 9.25 -7.96
C ASP A 184 14.69 9.45 -6.99
#